data_AF-A0A0N5DC24-F1
#
_entry.id   AF-A0A0N5DC24-F1
#
_cell.length_a   1.000
_cell.length_b   1.000
_cell.length_c   1.000
_cell.angle_alpha   90.00
_cell.angle_beta   90.00
_cell.angle_gamma   90.00
#
_symmetry.space_group_name_H-M   'P 1'
#
loop_
_entity.id
_entity.type
_entity.pdbx_description
1 polymer ?
#
loop_
_entity_poly.entity_id
_entity_poly.type
_entity_poly.pdbx_seq_one_letter_code
_entity_poly.pdbx_strand_id
1 'polypeptide(L)'
;MKTNLVLLLNQIPHWEPLKIGVVSEKAMFQLSPKLLNGLRVGILKMHYLINVWYSLENNKLNVESFANCTPHWHAILKKQFWIGTMNKWQKFDQFSATNQINLTFYNVNFLLFLQVSVSSVDIQRCENDDGLLGIASPCALIRDNPPTAGQLSLCAMNRRWTSFQAVEDFFRHEILHALGFGLINPKKRLTSSREFQWTDASGSQQVTAVYMDFQDNAVIAARNHFKCQNLRGVEADDEDRIHLNEYIYGNELMTPILSNGKNYFTKISASILEATRNGKKQWYKTNESLVLAETKAYWYGRKWGCVFAESSCYDYINSQINNG
;
A
#
# COMPACT_ATOMS: atom_id res chain seq x y z
N MET A 1 31.77 19.47 -23.82
CA MET A 1 30.83 20.31 -23.02
C MET A 1 29.38 19.79 -22.95
N LYS A 2 28.88 18.92 -23.85
CA LYS A 2 27.50 18.40 -23.78
C LYS A 2 27.28 17.25 -22.76
N THR A 3 28.33 16.53 -22.38
CA THR A 3 28.26 15.39 -21.45
C THR A 3 28.14 15.80 -19.96
N ASN A 4 28.57 17.00 -19.59
CA ASN A 4 28.51 17.48 -18.21
C ASN A 4 27.14 18.11 -17.84
N LEU A 5 26.33 18.54 -18.82
CA LEU A 5 25.01 19.12 -18.54
C LEU A 5 23.98 18.05 -18.11
N VAL A 6 24.07 16.85 -18.68
CA VAL A 6 23.16 15.73 -18.39
C VAL A 6 23.36 15.18 -16.97
N LEU A 7 24.60 15.20 -16.46
CA LEU A 7 24.91 14.78 -15.09
C LEU A 7 24.44 15.79 -14.03
N LEU A 8 24.35 17.08 -14.36
CA LEU A 8 23.86 18.13 -13.46
C LEU A 8 22.33 18.14 -13.35
N LEU A 9 21.61 17.80 -14.42
CA LEU A 9 20.13 17.72 -14.42
C LEU A 9 19.60 16.56 -13.55
N ASN A 10 20.32 15.43 -13.47
CA ASN A 10 19.96 14.26 -12.66
C ASN A 10 20.14 14.45 -11.14
N GLN A 11 20.53 15.64 -10.70
CA GLN A 11 20.65 16.01 -9.29
C GLN A 11 19.53 16.93 -8.82
N ILE A 12 18.66 17.39 -9.73
CA ILE A 12 17.57 18.29 -9.41
C ILE A 12 16.37 17.46 -8.92
N PRO A 13 15.73 17.83 -7.78
CA PRO A 13 14.51 17.19 -7.32
C PRO A 13 13.39 17.22 -8.38
N HIS A 14 12.84 16.05 -8.73
CA HIS A 14 11.77 15.91 -9.72
C HIS A 14 10.93 14.65 -9.44
N TRP A 15 9.84 14.48 -10.19
CA TRP A 15 9.02 13.27 -10.14
C TRP A 15 9.60 12.19 -11.06
N GLU A 16 9.80 10.99 -10.54
CA GLU A 16 10.17 9.81 -11.30
C GLU A 16 9.14 8.70 -11.11
N PRO A 17 8.90 7.83 -12.11
CA PRO A 17 8.10 6.63 -11.91
C PRO A 17 8.66 5.77 -10.78
N LEU A 18 7.78 5.14 -10.00
CA LEU A 18 8.17 4.12 -9.04
C LEU A 18 8.85 2.97 -9.78
N LYS A 19 10.03 2.56 -9.29
CA LYS A 19 10.82 1.46 -9.82
C LYS A 19 11.22 0.56 -8.65
N ILE A 20 10.52 -0.56 -8.53
CA ILE A 20 10.66 -1.54 -7.46
C ILE A 20 11.70 -2.59 -7.88
N GLY A 21 12.69 -2.81 -7.02
CA GLY A 21 13.54 -3.99 -7.04
C GLY A 21 13.12 -4.96 -5.96
N VAL A 22 12.80 -6.21 -6.32
CA VAL A 22 12.46 -7.25 -5.34
C VAL A 22 13.75 -7.92 -4.90
N VAL A 23 14.08 -7.79 -3.61
CA VAL A 23 15.23 -8.46 -3.00
C VAL A 23 14.72 -9.70 -2.28
N SER A 24 15.32 -10.85 -2.59
CA SER A 24 14.97 -12.11 -1.93
C SER A 24 16.18 -13.03 -1.80
N GLU A 25 16.09 -13.94 -0.83
CA GLU A 25 16.87 -15.16 -0.84
C GLU A 25 16.52 -16.04 -2.04
N LYS A 26 17.41 -16.97 -2.37
CA LYS A 26 17.21 -18.01 -3.40
C LYS A 26 15.89 -18.79 -3.23
N ALA A 27 15.31 -18.80 -2.03
CA ALA A 27 14.00 -19.39 -1.71
C ALA A 27 12.83 -18.87 -2.57
N MET A 28 12.97 -17.73 -3.27
CA MET A 28 11.98 -17.27 -4.25
C MET A 28 11.65 -18.28 -5.35
N PHE A 29 12.53 -19.25 -5.62
CA PHE A 29 12.25 -20.36 -6.54
C PHE A 29 11.13 -21.30 -6.07
N GLN A 30 10.65 -21.17 -4.82
CA GLN A 30 9.61 -22.03 -4.27
C GLN A 30 8.20 -21.42 -4.38
N LEU A 31 8.06 -20.17 -4.83
CA LEU A 31 6.73 -19.58 -5.05
C LEU A 31 6.05 -20.21 -6.26
N SER A 32 4.73 -20.38 -6.17
CA SER A 32 3.94 -20.89 -7.29
C SER A 32 3.96 -19.90 -8.48
N PRO A 33 3.80 -20.38 -9.73
CA PRO A 33 3.72 -19.50 -10.89
C PRO A 33 2.61 -18.44 -10.77
N LYS A 34 1.50 -18.77 -10.10
CA LYS A 34 0.39 -17.85 -9.83
C LYS A 34 0.85 -16.65 -8.97
N LEU A 35 1.58 -16.92 -7.88
CA LEU A 35 2.13 -15.88 -7.01
C LEU A 35 3.20 -15.04 -7.71
N LEU A 36 4.12 -15.69 -8.43
CA LEU A 36 5.17 -14.98 -9.17
C LEU A 36 4.60 -14.08 -10.25
N ASN A 37 3.59 -14.54 -11.00
CA ASN A 37 2.91 -13.73 -12.00
C ASN A 37 2.13 -12.58 -11.36
N GLY A 38 1.38 -12.86 -10.28
CA GLY A 38 0.66 -11.83 -9.54
C GLY A 38 1.59 -10.73 -9.02
N LEU A 39 2.73 -11.09 -8.42
CA LEU A 39 3.74 -10.15 -7.93
C LEU A 39 4.27 -9.28 -9.08
N ARG A 40 4.65 -9.91 -10.20
CA ARG A 40 5.15 -9.20 -11.37
C ARG A 40 4.12 -8.21 -11.92
N VAL A 41 2.87 -8.62 -12.09
CA VAL A 41 1.81 -7.76 -12.63
C VAL A 41 1.44 -6.65 -11.65
N GLY A 42 1.37 -6.96 -10.35
CA GLY A 42 1.16 -5.98 -9.29
C GLY A 42 2.22 -4.89 -9.34
N ILE A 43 3.51 -5.26 -9.31
CA ILE A 43 4.63 -4.32 -9.44
C ILE A 43 4.52 -3.46 -10.71
N LEU A 44 4.24 -4.09 -11.86
CA LEU A 44 4.11 -3.37 -13.12
C LEU A 44 3.01 -2.31 -13.07
N LYS A 45 1.84 -2.64 -12.50
CA LYS A 45 0.75 -1.67 -12.32
C LYS A 45 1.19 -0.52 -11.41
N MET A 46 1.87 -0.82 -10.31
CA MET A 46 2.35 0.22 -9.38
C MET A 46 3.39 1.15 -10.03
N HIS A 47 4.26 0.65 -10.90
CA HIS A 47 5.22 1.47 -11.65
C HIS A 47 4.55 2.54 -12.53
N TYR A 48 3.41 2.20 -13.17
CA TYR A 48 2.69 3.15 -14.00
C TYR A 48 1.76 4.08 -13.21
N LEU A 49 1.29 3.61 -12.05
CA LEU A 49 0.34 4.35 -11.21
C LEU A 49 1.02 5.40 -10.34
N ILE A 50 2.25 5.19 -9.87
CA ILE A 50 2.86 6.02 -8.83
C ILE A 50 4.17 6.61 -9.35
N ASN A 51 4.32 7.92 -9.15
CA ASN A 51 5.58 8.61 -9.21
C ASN A 51 6.05 8.93 -7.78
N VAL A 52 7.35 8.84 -7.56
CA VAL A 52 8.02 9.15 -6.30
C VAL A 52 8.83 10.41 -6.49
N TRP A 53 8.85 11.26 -5.47
CA TRP A 53 9.70 12.44 -5.49
C TRP A 53 11.17 12.04 -5.28
N TYR A 54 11.99 12.30 -6.30
CA TYR A 54 13.40 11.99 -6.29
C TYR A 54 14.21 12.94 -5.40
N SER A 55 15.15 12.37 -4.63
CA SER A 55 16.25 13.08 -3.98
C SER A 55 17.47 12.18 -3.85
N LEU A 56 18.67 12.78 -3.84
CA LEU A 56 19.95 12.08 -3.73
C LEU A 56 20.04 11.16 -2.49
N GLU A 57 19.40 11.56 -1.39
CA GLU A 57 19.34 10.76 -0.16
C GLU A 57 18.56 9.45 -0.34
N ASN A 58 17.59 9.42 -1.25
CA ASN A 58 16.72 8.24 -1.47
C ASN A 58 17.39 7.18 -2.35
N ASN A 59 18.54 7.50 -2.95
CA ASN A 59 19.27 6.58 -3.83
C ASN A 59 20.08 5.54 -3.05
N LYS A 60 20.04 5.55 -1.72
CA LYS A 60 20.91 4.77 -0.88
C LYS A 60 20.14 4.05 0.21
N LEU A 61 20.48 2.79 0.44
CA LEU A 61 20.08 2.04 1.62
C LEU A 61 21.31 1.81 2.51
N ASN A 62 21.25 2.24 3.77
CA ASN A 62 22.33 2.04 4.73
C ASN A 62 22.21 0.66 5.42
N VAL A 63 23.27 0.24 6.12
CA VAL A 63 23.34 -1.07 6.81
C VAL A 63 22.21 -1.25 7.82
N GLU A 64 21.88 -0.21 8.58
CA GLU A 64 20.83 -0.26 9.60
C GLU A 64 19.45 -0.49 8.97
N SER A 65 19.12 0.26 7.92
CA SER A 65 17.88 0.10 7.15
C SER A 65 17.83 -1.28 6.49
N PHE A 66 18.95 -1.79 5.97
CA PHE A 66 19.01 -3.15 5.45
C PHE A 66 18.71 -4.18 6.55
N ALA A 67 19.34 -4.06 7.72
CA ALA A 67 19.11 -4.96 8.86
C ALA A 67 17.65 -4.94 9.33
N ASN A 68 17.02 -3.74 9.37
CA ASN A 68 15.61 -3.56 9.69
C ASN A 68 14.67 -4.21 8.67
N CYS A 69 15.07 -4.31 7.41
CA CYS A 69 14.30 -4.98 6.35
C CYS A 69 14.49 -6.51 6.34
N THR A 70 15.50 -7.02 7.06
CA THR A 70 15.87 -8.44 7.05
C THR A 70 16.01 -9.03 8.48
N PRO A 71 15.11 -8.72 9.43
CA PRO A 71 15.29 -9.08 10.84
C PRO A 71 15.35 -10.59 11.07
N HIS A 72 14.68 -11.39 10.25
CA HIS A 72 14.66 -12.85 10.38
C HIS A 72 15.70 -13.57 9.53
N TRP A 73 16.51 -12.83 8.77
CA TRP A 73 17.57 -13.41 7.98
C TRP A 73 18.86 -13.62 8.82
N HIS A 74 18.83 -13.51 10.16
CA HIS A 74 19.98 -13.47 11.09
C HIS A 74 21.11 -14.53 10.96
N ALA A 75 21.03 -15.51 10.07
CA ALA A 75 22.12 -16.42 9.71
C ALA A 75 22.98 -15.96 8.50
N ILE A 76 22.94 -14.69 8.10
CA ILE A 76 23.64 -14.15 6.92
C ILE A 76 25.10 -13.78 7.22
N LEU A 77 25.99 -14.75 7.12
CA LEU A 77 27.33 -14.46 6.57
C LEU A 77 27.65 -15.34 5.35
N LYS A 78 26.71 -16.21 4.93
CA LYS A 78 26.92 -17.16 3.82
C LYS A 78 25.79 -17.23 2.79
N LYS A 79 24.71 -16.46 2.94
CA LYS A 79 23.57 -16.50 2.00
C LYS A 79 23.76 -15.51 0.85
N GLN A 80 23.45 -15.96 -0.37
CA GLN A 80 23.44 -15.14 -1.57
C GLN A 80 22.04 -14.58 -1.81
N PHE A 81 21.93 -13.25 -1.89
CA PHE A 81 20.69 -12.58 -2.28
C PHE A 81 20.67 -12.28 -3.77
N TRP A 82 19.46 -12.18 -4.27
CA TRP A 82 19.18 -11.82 -5.64
C TRP A 82 18.24 -10.63 -5.65
N ILE A 83 18.42 -9.77 -6.64
CA ILE A 83 17.49 -8.70 -6.93
C ILE A 83 16.85 -8.98 -8.28
N GLY A 84 15.52 -9.06 -8.25
CA GLY A 84 14.66 -9.10 -9.41
C GLY A 84 14.19 -7.69 -9.74
N THR A 85 14.47 -7.25 -10.96
CA THR A 85 13.83 -6.08 -11.58
C THR A 85 12.94 -6.57 -12.72
N MET A 86 12.14 -5.68 -13.31
CA MET A 86 11.28 -6.03 -14.45
C MET A 86 12.00 -6.73 -15.61
N ASN A 87 13.30 -6.45 -15.79
CA ASN A 87 14.05 -6.86 -16.97
C ASN A 87 15.17 -7.89 -16.68
N LYS A 88 15.53 -8.08 -15.41
CA LYS A 88 16.69 -8.92 -15.05
C LYS A 88 16.65 -9.40 -13.61
N TRP A 89 17.20 -10.60 -13.42
CA TRP A 89 17.63 -11.12 -12.13
C TRP A 89 19.15 -11.05 -12.07
N GLN A 90 19.69 -10.47 -11.01
CA GLN A 90 21.13 -10.43 -10.80
C GLN A 90 21.45 -10.63 -9.32
N LYS A 91 22.71 -11.03 -9.05
CA LYS A 91 23.20 -11.12 -7.68
C LYS A 91 23.08 -9.75 -7.01
N PHE A 92 22.61 -9.76 -5.78
CA PHE A 92 22.49 -8.56 -4.97
C PHE A 92 23.71 -8.45 -4.07
N ASP A 93 24.61 -7.54 -4.44
CA ASP A 93 25.84 -7.29 -3.68
C ASP A 93 25.50 -6.39 -2.49
N GLN A 94 25.54 -7.01 -1.31
CA GLN A 94 24.94 -6.49 -0.08
C GLN A 94 25.59 -5.19 0.38
N PHE A 95 26.90 -5.01 0.15
CA PHE A 95 27.61 -3.78 0.47
C PHE A 95 28.79 -3.57 -0.48
N SER A 96 28.85 -2.40 -1.12
CA SER A 96 30.08 -1.92 -1.76
C SER A 96 31.10 -1.51 -0.68
N ALA A 97 32.30 -1.09 -1.06
CA ALA A 97 33.32 -0.53 -0.15
C ALA A 97 32.84 0.66 0.73
N THR A 98 31.61 1.16 0.51
CA THR A 98 31.03 2.32 1.19
C THR A 98 29.98 1.98 2.27
N ASN A 99 29.74 0.70 2.59
CA ASN A 99 28.69 0.27 3.53
C ASN A 99 27.27 0.77 3.18
N GLN A 100 27.03 1.03 1.89
CA GLN A 100 25.73 1.48 1.38
C GLN A 100 25.40 0.73 0.08
N ILE A 101 24.12 0.43 -0.09
CA ILE A 101 23.55 -0.09 -1.34
C ILE A 101 23.11 1.09 -2.18
N ASN A 102 23.65 1.21 -3.39
CA ASN A 102 23.24 2.23 -4.35
C ASN A 102 22.08 1.72 -5.21
N LEU A 103 20.87 2.25 -5.02
CA LEU A 103 19.68 1.85 -5.75
C LEU A 103 19.76 2.21 -7.24
N THR A 104 20.47 3.29 -7.60
CA THR A 104 20.61 3.70 -9.02
C THR A 104 21.41 2.69 -9.84
N PHE A 105 22.33 1.95 -9.21
CA PHE A 105 23.07 0.86 -9.86
C PHE A 105 22.13 -0.23 -10.40
N TYR A 106 21.02 -0.45 -9.70
CA TYR A 106 19.99 -1.42 -10.09
C TYR A 106 18.86 -0.80 -10.93
N ASN A 107 18.90 0.51 -11.20
CA ASN A 107 17.81 1.29 -11.83
C ASN A 107 16.48 1.13 -11.08
N VAL A 108 16.53 1.23 -9.75
CA VAL A 108 15.37 1.20 -8.86
C VAL A 108 15.40 2.43 -7.96
N ASN A 109 14.25 2.79 -7.39
CA ASN A 109 14.12 3.84 -6.37
C ASN A 109 13.34 3.35 -5.13
N PHE A 110 12.96 2.07 -5.11
CA PHE A 110 12.38 1.39 -3.97
C PHE A 110 12.80 -0.08 -3.95
N LEU A 111 13.17 -0.62 -2.79
CA LEU A 111 13.48 -2.04 -2.62
C LEU A 111 12.36 -2.73 -1.82
N LEU A 112 11.82 -3.82 -2.38
CA LEU A 112 10.85 -4.66 -1.70
C LEU A 112 11.55 -5.95 -1.24
N PHE A 113 11.77 -6.09 0.06
CA PHE A 113 12.37 -7.27 0.67
C PHE A 113 11.31 -8.34 0.85
N LEU A 114 11.34 -9.32 -0.05
CA LEU A 114 10.39 -10.41 -0.03
C LEU A 114 10.87 -11.52 0.91
N GLN A 115 10.04 -11.82 1.90
CA GLN A 115 10.21 -12.91 2.84
C GLN A 115 9.08 -13.91 2.61
N VAL A 116 9.42 -15.12 2.21
CA VAL A 116 8.47 -16.24 2.23
C VAL A 116 8.58 -16.86 3.61
N SER A 117 7.50 -17.33 4.25
CA SER A 117 7.55 -17.88 5.62
C SER A 117 8.63 -18.97 5.80
N VAL A 118 9.85 -18.55 6.17
CA VAL A 118 11.00 -19.40 6.54
C VAL A 118 11.43 -19.18 7.99
N SER A 119 10.77 -18.26 8.72
CA SER A 119 11.05 -17.97 10.13
C SER A 119 9.91 -18.49 11.02
N SER A 120 10.24 -18.95 12.23
CA SER A 120 9.24 -19.48 13.18
C SER A 120 8.18 -18.46 13.58
N VAL A 121 8.50 -17.15 13.59
CA VAL A 121 7.58 -16.08 13.96
C VAL A 121 6.59 -15.76 12.84
N ASP A 122 7.06 -15.70 11.59
CA ASP A 122 6.18 -15.48 10.43
C ASP A 122 5.32 -16.71 10.15
N ILE A 123 5.87 -17.91 10.36
CA ILE A 123 5.09 -19.17 10.31
C ILE A 123 3.98 -19.12 11.36
N GLN A 124 4.26 -18.74 12.61
CA GLN A 124 3.26 -18.68 13.65
C GLN A 124 2.14 -17.66 13.35
N ARG A 125 2.46 -16.52 12.74
CA ARG A 125 1.43 -15.56 12.28
C ARG A 125 0.54 -16.15 11.19
N CYS A 126 1.13 -16.79 10.19
CA CYS A 126 0.39 -17.45 9.11
C CYS A 126 -0.42 -18.66 9.60
N GLU A 127 0.00 -19.33 10.67
CA GLU A 127 -0.72 -20.45 11.28
C GLU A 127 -1.85 -20.00 12.21
N ASN A 128 -1.72 -18.83 12.85
CA ASN A 128 -2.72 -18.30 13.77
C ASN A 128 -3.89 -17.62 13.06
N ASP A 129 -3.68 -17.13 11.84
CA ASP A 129 -4.72 -16.49 11.03
C ASP A 129 -4.78 -17.12 9.63
N ASP A 130 -5.70 -18.06 9.46
CA ASP A 130 -5.97 -18.72 8.18
C ASP A 130 -6.36 -17.72 7.07
N GLY A 131 -6.80 -16.50 7.42
CA GLY A 131 -7.12 -15.42 6.50
C GLY A 131 -5.95 -14.59 6.02
N LEU A 132 -4.82 -14.63 6.72
CA LEU A 132 -3.65 -13.86 6.38
C LEU A 132 -2.93 -14.47 5.17
N LEU A 133 -2.85 -13.70 4.09
CA LEU A 133 -2.10 -14.06 2.88
C LEU A 133 -0.67 -13.49 2.90
N GLY A 134 -0.49 -12.36 3.56
CA GLY A 134 0.80 -11.74 3.81
C GLY A 134 0.61 -10.35 4.44
N ILE A 135 1.73 -9.68 4.66
CA ILE A 135 1.77 -8.34 5.25
C ILE A 135 3.00 -7.60 4.75
N ALA A 136 2.87 -6.30 4.55
CA ALA A 136 3.99 -5.43 4.21
C ALA A 136 4.06 -4.18 5.09
N SER A 137 5.28 -3.65 5.22
CA SER A 137 5.52 -2.41 5.95
C SER A 137 6.80 -1.72 5.47
N PRO A 138 6.93 -0.39 5.63
CA PRO A 138 8.18 0.29 5.37
C PRO A 138 9.22 -0.14 6.41
N CYS A 139 10.45 -0.39 5.99
CA CYS A 139 11.56 -0.80 6.86
C CYS A 139 12.77 0.14 6.78
N ALA A 140 12.78 1.05 5.81
CA ALA A 140 13.80 2.08 5.65
C ALA A 140 13.16 3.47 5.58
N LEU A 141 12.98 4.10 6.75
CA LEU A 141 12.43 5.44 6.87
C LEU A 141 13.55 6.47 6.89
N ILE A 142 13.52 7.41 5.96
CA ILE A 142 14.42 8.57 5.94
C ILE A 142 13.61 9.78 6.39
N ARG A 143 14.17 10.59 7.29
CA ARG A 143 13.51 11.80 7.77
C ARG A 143 13.10 12.70 6.59
N ASP A 144 11.85 13.16 6.59
CA ASP A 144 11.29 14.06 5.56
C ASP A 144 11.25 13.49 4.12
N ASN A 145 11.59 12.21 3.91
CA ASN A 145 11.69 11.56 2.61
C ASN A 145 10.86 10.25 2.53
N PRO A 146 10.42 9.84 1.33
CA PRO A 146 9.70 8.58 1.17
C PRO A 146 10.54 7.39 1.64
N PRO A 147 9.90 6.31 2.14
CA PRO A 147 10.57 5.04 2.35
C PRO A 147 11.34 4.59 1.11
N THR A 148 12.60 4.18 1.28
CA THR A 148 13.42 3.62 0.19
C THR A 148 13.35 2.10 0.11
N ALA A 149 12.80 1.48 1.15
CA ALA A 149 12.57 0.05 1.20
C ALA A 149 11.39 -0.32 2.11
N GLY A 150 10.73 -1.41 1.77
CA GLY A 150 9.73 -2.08 2.58
C GLY A 150 9.95 -3.59 2.59
N GLN A 151 9.40 -4.25 3.61
CA GLN A 151 9.36 -5.70 3.70
C GLN A 151 7.99 -6.20 3.27
N LEU A 152 7.96 -7.39 2.67
CA LEU A 152 6.74 -8.14 2.34
C LEU A 152 6.92 -9.57 2.83
N SER A 153 6.16 -9.95 3.84
CA SER A 153 6.11 -11.32 4.35
C SER A 153 4.90 -12.04 3.75
N LEU A 154 5.14 -13.17 3.06
CA LEU A 154 4.10 -13.95 2.40
C LEU A 154 3.86 -15.29 3.10
N CYS A 155 2.59 -15.56 3.41
CA CYS A 155 2.10 -16.87 3.81
C CYS A 155 1.93 -17.77 2.56
N ALA A 156 3.03 -18.07 1.86
CA ALA A 156 2.99 -18.70 0.53
C ALA A 156 2.34 -20.10 0.50
N MET A 157 2.32 -20.79 1.64
CA MET A 157 1.71 -22.12 1.79
C MET A 157 0.23 -22.07 2.20
N ASN A 158 -0.34 -20.88 2.39
CA ASN A 158 -1.75 -20.73 2.76
C ASN A 158 -2.65 -21.28 1.64
N ARG A 159 -3.58 -22.18 2.00
CA ARG A 159 -4.48 -22.85 1.05
C ARG A 159 -5.41 -21.87 0.32
N ARG A 160 -5.69 -20.70 0.90
CA ARG A 160 -6.50 -19.64 0.29
C ARG A 160 -5.94 -19.13 -1.04
N TRP A 161 -4.64 -19.27 -1.28
CA TRP A 161 -4.04 -18.95 -2.58
C TRP A 161 -4.63 -19.75 -3.75
N THR A 162 -5.19 -20.93 -3.49
CA THR A 162 -5.80 -21.76 -4.54
C THR A 162 -7.07 -21.12 -5.09
N SER A 163 -7.96 -20.64 -4.23
CA SER A 163 -9.24 -20.05 -4.60
C SER A 163 -9.17 -18.55 -4.87
N PHE A 164 -8.18 -17.85 -4.32
CA PHE A 164 -8.03 -16.40 -4.46
C PHE A 164 -7.53 -15.99 -5.86
N GLN A 165 -8.33 -15.25 -6.63
CA GLN A 165 -8.03 -14.88 -8.02
C GLN A 165 -7.39 -13.50 -8.13
N ALA A 166 -7.66 -12.60 -7.18
CA ALA A 166 -7.18 -11.21 -7.19
C ALA A 166 -5.72 -11.08 -6.71
N VAL A 167 -4.86 -12.03 -7.06
CA VAL A 167 -3.47 -12.11 -6.57
C VAL A 167 -2.67 -10.86 -6.92
N GLU A 168 -2.89 -10.28 -8.11
CA GLU A 168 -2.25 -9.03 -8.49
C GLU A 168 -2.66 -7.85 -7.61
N ASP A 169 -3.92 -7.79 -7.17
CA ASP A 169 -4.43 -6.72 -6.33
C ASP A 169 -3.96 -6.87 -4.89
N PHE A 170 -3.80 -8.10 -4.39
CA PHE A 170 -3.10 -8.35 -3.15
C PHE A 170 -1.70 -7.74 -3.15
N PHE A 171 -0.91 -7.97 -4.20
CA PHE A 171 0.44 -7.38 -4.24
C PHE A 171 0.41 -5.85 -4.37
N ARG A 172 -0.58 -5.27 -5.07
CA ARG A 172 -0.74 -3.81 -5.13
C ARG A 172 -1.07 -3.23 -3.75
N HIS A 173 -1.96 -3.89 -3.01
CA HIS A 173 -2.35 -3.54 -1.64
C HIS A 173 -1.13 -3.55 -0.71
N GLU A 174 -0.39 -4.65 -0.67
CA GLU A 174 0.81 -4.75 0.16
C GLU A 174 1.92 -3.77 -0.24
N ILE A 175 2.08 -3.49 -1.54
CA ILE A 175 3.03 -2.45 -1.99
C ILE A 175 2.62 -1.07 -1.46
N LEU A 176 1.32 -0.75 -1.37
CA LEU A 176 0.87 0.52 -0.79
C LEU A 176 1.23 0.62 0.69
N HIS A 177 1.10 -0.47 1.45
CA HIS A 177 1.58 -0.52 2.84
C HIS A 177 3.11 -0.40 2.93
N ALA A 178 3.87 -1.06 2.05
CA ALA A 178 5.32 -0.92 1.98
C ALA A 178 5.77 0.53 1.69
N LEU A 179 4.95 1.30 0.96
CA LEU A 179 5.13 2.73 0.69
C LEU A 179 4.62 3.62 1.84
N GLY A 180 4.04 3.03 2.89
CA GLY A 180 3.63 3.73 4.11
C GLY A 180 2.16 4.12 4.18
N PHE A 181 1.31 3.68 3.25
CA PHE A 181 -0.15 3.86 3.38
C PHE A 181 -0.63 3.22 4.69
N GLY A 182 -1.33 3.99 5.52
CA GLY A 182 -1.87 3.52 6.81
C GLY A 182 -0.82 3.27 7.91
N LEU A 183 0.48 3.32 7.59
CA LEU A 183 1.57 2.99 8.52
C LEU A 183 2.47 4.18 8.87
N ILE A 184 2.39 5.26 8.11
CA ILE A 184 3.02 6.54 8.45
C ILE A 184 1.98 7.39 9.15
N ASN A 185 2.32 7.88 10.34
CA ASN A 185 1.43 8.71 11.13
C ASN A 185 1.83 10.20 11.02
N PRO A 186 0.88 11.13 10.92
CA PRO A 186 1.17 12.55 11.02
C PRO A 186 1.67 12.89 12.44
N LYS A 187 2.57 13.87 12.56
CA LYS A 187 3.12 14.33 13.86
C LYS A 187 2.05 14.79 14.85
N LYS A 188 0.91 15.25 14.34
CA LYS A 188 -0.29 15.53 15.13
C LYS A 188 -1.38 14.62 14.57
N ARG A 189 -1.69 13.53 15.26
CA ARG A 189 -2.89 12.74 14.98
C ARG A 189 -4.08 13.68 15.11
N LEU A 190 -4.80 13.86 14.01
CA LEU A 190 -6.12 14.46 14.08
C LEU A 190 -6.99 13.37 14.70
N THR A 191 -7.35 13.51 15.97
CA THR A 191 -8.41 12.72 16.59
C THR A 191 -9.73 13.15 15.96
N SER A 192 -9.96 12.69 14.74
CA SER A 192 -11.20 12.89 14.02
C SER A 192 -11.95 11.56 14.03
N SER A 193 -12.93 11.49 14.92
CA SER A 193 -13.93 10.43 14.97
C SER A 193 -15.32 11.06 14.94
N ARG A 194 -16.32 10.22 14.72
CA ARG A 194 -17.74 10.56 14.74
C ARG A 194 -18.47 9.51 15.55
N GLU A 195 -19.22 9.97 16.53
CA GLU A 195 -20.20 9.16 17.23
C GLU A 195 -21.54 9.25 16.50
N PHE A 196 -22.19 8.11 16.25
CA PHE A 196 -23.54 8.05 15.67
C PHE A 196 -24.31 6.81 16.12
N GLN A 197 -25.63 6.84 15.92
CA GLN A 197 -26.50 5.71 16.21
C GLN A 197 -26.49 4.74 15.03
N TRP A 198 -26.13 3.49 15.29
CA TRP A 198 -26.22 2.38 14.36
C TRP A 198 -27.51 1.60 14.63
N THR A 199 -28.43 1.64 13.67
CA THR A 199 -29.72 0.95 13.78
C THR A 199 -29.69 -0.38 13.03
N ASP A 200 -30.29 -1.41 13.60
CA ASP A 200 -30.60 -2.66 12.93
C ASP A 200 -32.05 -3.11 13.24
N ALA A 201 -32.42 -4.34 12.87
CA ALA A 201 -33.76 -4.87 13.12
C ALA A 201 -34.11 -5.05 14.60
N SER A 202 -33.11 -5.07 15.49
CA SER A 202 -33.25 -5.30 16.93
C SER A 202 -33.24 -4.03 17.78
N GLY A 203 -32.69 -2.93 17.26
CA GLY A 203 -32.65 -1.64 17.95
C GLY A 203 -31.55 -0.73 17.43
N SER A 204 -31.23 0.31 18.20
CA SER A 204 -30.13 1.25 17.90
C SER A 204 -29.06 1.18 18.98
N GLN A 205 -27.80 1.24 18.57
CA GLN A 205 -26.64 1.31 19.47
C GLN A 205 -25.71 2.45 19.10
N GLN A 206 -25.05 3.04 20.08
CA GLN A 206 -24.06 4.09 19.87
C GLN A 206 -22.75 3.47 19.38
N VAL A 207 -22.25 3.93 18.24
CA VAL A 207 -20.96 3.49 17.67
C VAL A 207 -20.07 4.69 17.33
N THR A 208 -18.78 4.42 17.19
CA THR A 208 -17.76 5.41 16.83
C THR A 208 -17.11 5.02 15.51
N ALA A 209 -17.23 5.88 14.49
CA ALA A 209 -16.41 5.82 13.29
C ALA A 209 -15.12 6.61 13.52
N VAL A 210 -13.99 6.00 13.18
CA VAL A 210 -12.68 6.67 13.14
C VAL A 210 -12.30 6.93 11.69
N TYR A 211 -11.56 8.01 11.45
CA TYR A 211 -11.17 8.38 10.09
C TYR A 211 -9.69 8.14 9.81
N MET A 212 -9.40 7.86 8.54
CA MET A 212 -8.05 7.71 8.02
C MET A 212 -7.20 8.95 8.29
N ASP A 213 -5.91 8.73 8.57
CA ASP A 213 -4.93 9.81 8.52
C ASP A 213 -4.72 10.27 7.06
N PHE A 214 -4.27 11.51 6.88
CA PHE A 214 -4.02 12.12 5.55
C PHE A 214 -5.25 12.20 4.62
N GLN A 215 -6.47 12.21 5.17
CA GLN A 215 -7.72 12.13 4.41
C GLN A 215 -8.25 13.43 3.77
N ASP A 216 -7.64 14.61 4.02
CA ASP A 216 -8.25 15.91 3.68
C ASP A 216 -8.69 16.05 2.21
N ASN A 217 -7.88 15.55 1.27
CA ASN A 217 -8.25 15.52 -0.15
C ASN A 217 -9.09 14.28 -0.51
N ALA A 218 -8.92 13.20 0.24
CA ALA A 218 -9.64 11.95 0.03
C ALA A 218 -11.13 12.09 0.36
N VAL A 219 -11.50 12.89 1.37
CA VAL A 219 -12.92 13.17 1.68
C VAL A 219 -13.62 13.89 0.52
N ILE A 220 -12.92 14.75 -0.23
CA ILE A 220 -13.48 15.39 -1.43
C ILE A 220 -13.79 14.34 -2.51
N ALA A 221 -12.87 13.39 -2.71
CA ALA A 221 -13.09 12.28 -3.63
C ALA A 221 -14.26 11.39 -3.19
N ALA A 222 -14.35 11.08 -1.90
CA ALA A 222 -15.43 10.30 -1.31
C ALA A 222 -16.80 11.01 -1.45
N ARG A 223 -16.89 12.31 -1.13
CA ARG A 223 -18.10 13.14 -1.31
C ARG A 223 -18.62 13.07 -2.75
N ASN A 224 -17.71 13.16 -3.72
CA ASN A 224 -18.03 13.09 -5.13
C ASN A 224 -18.51 11.69 -5.56
N HIS A 225 -17.87 10.64 -5.04
CA HIS A 225 -18.20 9.25 -5.33
C HIS A 225 -19.58 8.86 -4.77
N PHE A 226 -19.82 9.10 -3.48
CA PHE A 226 -21.09 8.76 -2.83
C PHE A 226 -22.23 9.74 -3.14
N LYS A 227 -21.93 10.94 -3.67
CA LYS A 227 -22.88 12.07 -3.76
C LYS A 227 -23.40 12.53 -2.39
N CYS A 228 -22.51 12.56 -1.41
CA CYS A 228 -22.78 13.11 -0.09
C CYS A 228 -21.84 14.27 0.18
N GLN A 229 -22.29 15.53 0.07
CA GLN A 229 -21.41 16.69 0.23
C GLN A 229 -21.00 16.96 1.68
N ASN A 230 -21.80 16.50 2.64
CA ASN A 230 -21.57 16.73 4.06
C ASN A 230 -20.73 15.63 4.73
N LEU A 231 -20.26 14.63 3.97
CA LEU A 231 -19.43 13.55 4.48
C LEU A 231 -18.23 14.12 5.25
N ARG A 232 -18.11 13.74 6.52
CA ARG A 232 -17.15 14.35 7.46
C ARG A 232 -15.72 13.84 7.28
N GLY A 233 -15.54 12.60 6.85
CA GLY A 233 -14.24 11.98 6.69
C GLY A 233 -14.28 10.71 5.84
N VAL A 234 -13.12 10.10 5.68
CA VAL A 234 -12.92 8.78 5.08
C VAL A 234 -12.76 7.78 6.21
N GLU A 235 -13.73 6.88 6.36
CA GLU A 235 -13.79 5.94 7.48
C GLU A 235 -12.70 4.87 7.37
N ALA A 236 -12.01 4.65 8.48
CA ALA A 236 -11.08 3.55 8.64
C ALA A 236 -11.83 2.32 9.18
N ASP A 237 -11.26 1.15 8.95
CA ASP A 237 -11.85 -0.11 9.44
C ASP A 237 -11.78 -0.23 10.96
N ASP A 238 -10.69 0.26 11.56
CA ASP A 238 -10.40 0.18 12.98
C ASP A 238 -9.58 1.40 13.48
N GLU A 239 -9.26 1.40 14.78
CA GLU A 239 -8.48 2.44 15.45
C GLU A 239 -7.02 2.54 14.96
N ASP A 240 -6.49 1.48 14.33
CA ASP A 240 -5.13 1.47 13.79
C ASP A 240 -5.05 2.27 12.48
N ARG A 241 -6.18 2.50 11.80
CA ARG A 241 -6.31 3.36 10.61
C ARG A 241 -5.43 2.91 9.45
N ILE A 242 -5.18 1.61 9.37
CA ILE A 242 -4.34 1.00 8.34
C ILE A 242 -5.14 0.86 7.03
N HIS A 243 -6.42 0.49 7.15
CA HIS A 243 -7.30 0.19 6.03
C HIS A 243 -8.54 1.10 6.02
N LEU A 244 -9.11 1.25 4.82
CA LEU A 244 -10.45 1.79 4.63
C LEU A 244 -11.49 0.83 5.20
N ASN A 245 -12.56 1.38 5.77
CA ASN A 245 -13.69 0.61 6.27
C ASN A 245 -14.32 -0.25 5.16
N GLU A 246 -14.28 -1.58 5.29
CA GLU A 246 -14.77 -2.47 4.23
C GLU A 246 -16.27 -2.28 3.97
N TYR A 247 -17.06 -2.01 5.00
CA TYR A 247 -18.50 -1.81 4.87
C TYR A 247 -18.83 -0.59 3.99
N ILE A 248 -18.08 0.50 4.09
CA ILE A 248 -18.31 1.71 3.29
C ILE A 248 -17.66 1.64 1.91
N TYR A 249 -16.50 0.99 1.80
CA TYR A 249 -15.65 1.02 0.60
C TYR A 249 -15.62 -0.29 -0.19
N GLY A 250 -16.21 -1.38 0.29
CA GLY A 250 -16.38 -2.64 -0.44
C GLY A 250 -15.08 -3.14 -1.07
N ASN A 251 -15.06 -3.26 -2.40
CA ASN A 251 -13.89 -3.72 -3.17
C ASN A 251 -12.93 -2.59 -3.61
N GLU A 252 -12.75 -1.56 -2.77
CA GLU A 252 -11.61 -0.66 -2.87
C GLU A 252 -10.32 -1.43 -2.57
N LEU A 253 -9.20 -1.03 -3.16
CA LEU A 253 -7.94 -1.74 -3.00
C LEU A 253 -7.41 -1.73 -1.56
N MET A 254 -7.72 -0.71 -0.75
CA MET A 254 -7.18 -0.53 0.60
C MET A 254 -8.17 -0.88 1.71
N THR A 255 -9.20 -1.69 1.44
CA THR A 255 -10.00 -2.35 2.47
C THR A 255 -9.23 -3.56 3.05
N PRO A 256 -9.52 -4.00 4.29
CA PRO A 256 -8.81 -5.12 4.92
C PRO A 256 -9.07 -6.46 4.24
N ILE A 257 -10.23 -6.61 3.57
CA ILE A 257 -10.62 -7.83 2.86
C ILE A 257 -10.73 -7.53 1.38
N LEU A 258 -9.82 -8.11 0.61
CA LEU A 258 -9.87 -8.02 -0.84
C LEU A 258 -10.94 -8.96 -1.40
N SER A 259 -11.77 -8.40 -2.28
CA SER A 259 -12.71 -9.22 -3.04
C SER A 259 -11.95 -10.23 -3.91
N ASN A 260 -12.57 -11.38 -4.16
CA ASN A 260 -11.99 -12.39 -5.06
C ASN A 260 -11.99 -11.94 -6.54
N GLY A 261 -12.62 -10.80 -6.84
CA GLY A 261 -12.62 -10.16 -8.16
C GLY A 261 -11.64 -8.98 -8.21
N LYS A 262 -11.91 -8.04 -9.12
CA LYS A 262 -11.08 -6.83 -9.23
C LYS A 262 -11.30 -5.89 -8.04
N ASN A 263 -10.21 -5.47 -7.43
CA ASN A 263 -10.17 -4.41 -6.43
C ASN A 263 -9.61 -3.12 -7.06
N TYR A 264 -10.14 -1.98 -6.66
CA TYR A 264 -9.93 -0.72 -7.37
C TYR A 264 -9.09 0.25 -6.56
N PHE A 265 -7.97 0.73 -7.13
CA PHE A 265 -7.22 1.83 -6.56
C PHE A 265 -7.86 3.15 -6.99
N THR A 266 -8.73 3.68 -6.14
CA THR A 266 -9.56 4.83 -6.47
C THR A 266 -8.87 6.15 -6.13
N LYS A 267 -9.48 7.27 -6.53
CA LYS A 267 -9.04 8.61 -6.16
C LYS A 267 -9.08 8.83 -4.64
N ILE A 268 -9.83 8.03 -3.88
CA ILE A 268 -9.87 8.09 -2.41
C ILE A 268 -8.50 7.64 -1.87
N SER A 269 -8.11 6.40 -2.12
CA SER A 269 -6.81 5.85 -1.68
C SER A 269 -5.62 6.56 -2.32
N ALA A 270 -5.72 6.96 -3.59
CA ALA A 270 -4.68 7.76 -4.23
C ALA A 270 -4.47 9.12 -3.54
N SER A 271 -5.54 9.78 -3.08
CA SER A 271 -5.43 11.07 -2.39
C SER A 271 -4.81 10.93 -1.00
N ILE A 272 -5.08 9.83 -0.29
CA ILE A 272 -4.41 9.50 0.98
C ILE A 272 -2.92 9.28 0.72
N LEU A 273 -2.56 8.42 -0.26
CA LEU A 273 -1.17 8.15 -0.60
C LEU A 273 -0.40 9.43 -0.99
N GLU A 274 -0.99 10.30 -1.81
CA GLU A 274 -0.37 11.58 -2.21
C GLU A 274 -0.18 12.54 -1.03
N ALA A 275 -1.01 12.41 0.01
CA ALA A 275 -0.90 13.22 1.22
C ALA A 275 0.04 12.62 2.27
N THR A 276 0.28 11.30 2.24
CA THR A 276 1.21 10.58 3.13
C THR A 276 2.60 11.19 3.09
N ARG A 277 3.08 11.65 4.24
CA ARG A 277 4.41 12.24 4.42
C ARG A 277 4.80 12.33 5.89
N ASN A 278 6.10 12.27 6.16
CA ASN A 278 6.68 12.60 7.46
C ASN A 278 7.47 13.90 7.34
N GLY A 279 6.77 15.02 7.13
CA GLY A 279 7.40 16.31 6.86
C GLY A 279 6.49 17.28 6.10
N LYS A 280 7.10 18.30 5.49
CA LYS A 280 6.39 19.24 4.60
C LYS A 280 6.36 18.80 3.14
N LYS A 281 7.27 17.91 2.76
CA LYS A 281 7.51 17.48 1.38
C LYS A 281 6.50 16.41 0.97
N GLN A 282 5.93 16.54 -0.23
CA GLN A 282 5.12 15.50 -0.83
C GLN A 282 6.01 14.36 -1.32
N TRP A 283 5.60 13.12 -1.08
CA TRP A 283 6.38 11.93 -1.43
C TRP A 283 5.94 11.27 -2.71
N TYR A 284 4.63 11.23 -2.94
CA TYR A 284 4.00 10.50 -4.03
C TYR A 284 3.12 11.40 -4.87
N LYS A 285 3.09 11.10 -6.17
CA LYS A 285 2.14 11.66 -7.12
C LYS A 285 1.63 10.55 -8.02
N THR A 286 0.32 10.32 -8.00
CA THR A 286 -0.29 9.28 -8.81
C THR A 286 -0.55 9.75 -10.25
N ASN A 287 -0.60 8.80 -11.18
CA ASN A 287 -1.04 9.05 -12.54
C ASN A 287 -2.55 9.25 -12.55
N GLU A 288 -2.97 10.51 -12.58
CA GLU A 288 -4.37 10.91 -12.48
C GLU A 288 -5.27 10.23 -13.52
N SER A 289 -4.82 10.09 -14.78
CA SER A 289 -5.63 9.46 -15.82
C SER A 289 -5.93 8.00 -15.51
N LEU A 290 -4.94 7.26 -15.00
CA LEU A 290 -5.10 5.84 -14.66
C LEU A 290 -5.95 5.66 -13.40
N VAL A 291 -5.71 6.47 -12.37
CA VAL A 291 -6.52 6.48 -11.14
C VAL A 291 -7.96 6.83 -11.44
N LEU A 292 -8.23 7.83 -12.29
CA LEU A 292 -9.59 8.19 -12.67
C LEU A 292 -10.27 7.09 -13.50
N ALA A 293 -9.53 6.32 -14.30
CA ALA A 293 -10.09 5.17 -15.01
C ALA A 293 -10.55 4.08 -14.04
N GLU A 294 -9.74 3.71 -13.04
CA GLU A 294 -10.14 2.77 -11.99
C GLU A 294 -11.29 3.33 -11.13
N THR A 295 -11.20 4.60 -10.75
CA THR A 295 -12.25 5.30 -10.01
C THR A 295 -13.57 5.25 -10.79
N LYS A 296 -13.57 5.46 -12.11
CA LYS A 296 -14.79 5.40 -12.94
C LYS A 296 -15.38 3.99 -13.06
N ALA A 297 -14.56 2.95 -12.97
CA ALA A 297 -15.00 1.55 -13.01
C ALA A 297 -15.49 1.03 -11.65
N TYR A 298 -15.06 1.65 -10.55
CA TYR A 298 -15.48 1.30 -9.19
C TYR A 298 -16.95 1.68 -8.91
N TRP A 299 -17.82 0.68 -8.82
CA TRP A 299 -19.28 0.86 -8.76
C TRP A 299 -19.84 0.96 -7.34
N TYR A 300 -19.22 0.30 -6.37
CA TYR A 300 -19.75 0.14 -5.02
C TYR A 300 -19.97 1.50 -4.35
N GLY A 301 -21.14 1.73 -3.75
CA GLY A 301 -21.47 3.02 -3.11
C GLY A 301 -21.70 4.21 -4.06
N ARG A 302 -21.49 4.05 -5.38
CA ARG A 302 -21.50 5.19 -6.31
C ARG A 302 -22.86 5.86 -6.35
N LYS A 303 -22.89 7.14 -5.97
CA LYS A 303 -24.07 8.01 -5.93
C LYS A 303 -25.20 7.49 -5.02
N TRP A 304 -24.90 6.65 -4.02
CA TRP A 304 -25.90 6.10 -3.10
C TRP A 304 -26.34 7.08 -1.99
N GLY A 305 -25.73 8.27 -1.93
CA GLY A 305 -26.14 9.37 -1.06
C GLY A 305 -25.58 9.29 0.36
N CYS A 306 -25.97 10.26 1.18
CA CYS A 306 -25.47 10.36 2.57
C CYS A 306 -25.99 9.26 3.48
N VAL A 307 -27.22 8.78 3.30
CA VAL A 307 -27.75 7.71 4.17
C VAL A 307 -26.90 6.46 4.07
N PHE A 308 -26.47 6.08 2.86
CA PHE A 308 -25.53 4.97 2.70
C PHE A 308 -24.18 5.24 3.37
N ALA A 309 -23.61 6.42 3.14
CA ALA A 309 -22.24 6.73 3.54
C ALA A 309 -22.10 7.12 5.03
N GLU A 310 -23.20 7.39 5.73
CA GLU A 310 -23.17 7.96 7.09
C GLU A 310 -24.07 7.22 8.09
N SER A 311 -24.86 6.23 7.66
CA SER A 311 -25.81 5.50 8.50
C SER A 311 -25.65 3.98 8.34
N SER A 312 -26.46 3.21 9.06
CA SER A 312 -26.42 1.75 8.98
C SER A 312 -27.01 1.23 7.67
N CYS A 313 -26.70 -0.03 7.34
CA CYS A 313 -27.24 -0.71 6.16
C CYS A 313 -28.77 -0.79 6.23
N TYR A 314 -29.29 -1.01 7.43
CA TYR A 314 -30.71 -1.05 7.72
C TYR A 314 -31.39 0.29 7.40
N ASP A 315 -30.80 1.41 7.85
CA ASP A 315 -31.32 2.75 7.55
C ASP A 315 -31.29 3.04 6.04
N TYR A 316 -30.23 2.63 5.35
CA TYR A 316 -30.13 2.75 3.90
C TYR A 316 -31.22 1.95 3.19
N ILE A 317 -31.39 0.66 3.51
CA ILE A 317 -32.43 -0.20 2.91
C ILE A 317 -33.82 0.42 3.14
N ASN A 318 -34.13 0.83 4.37
CA ASN A 318 -35.40 1.48 4.68
C ASN A 318 -35.60 2.77 3.89
N SER A 319 -34.53 3.57 3.72
CA SER A 319 -34.60 4.78 2.89
C SER A 319 -34.89 4.48 1.42
N GLN A 320 -34.44 3.33 0.89
CA GLN A 320 -34.74 2.94 -0.49
C GLN A 320 -36.17 2.43 -0.63
N ILE A 321 -36.68 1.69 0.36
CA ILE A 321 -38.08 1.20 0.38
C ILE A 321 -39.07 2.37 0.45
N ASN A 322 -38.80 3.37 1.29
CA ASN A 322 -39.72 4.49 1.53
C ASN A 322 -39.70 5.57 0.42
N ASN A 323 -38.67 5.58 -0.43
CA ASN A 323 -38.51 6.55 -1.53
C ASN A 323 -38.86 5.96 -2.91
N GLY A 324 -39.23 4.67 -2.99
CA GLY A 324 -39.66 3.99 -4.22
C GLY A 324 -41.18 3.90 -4.33
#